data_AF-A0A9E2REP4-F1
#
_entry.id   AF-A0A9E2REP4-F1
#
_cell.length_a   1.000
_cell.length_b   1.000
_cell.length_c   1.000
_cell.angle_alpha   90.00
_cell.angle_beta   90.00
_cell.angle_gamma   90.00
#
_symmetry.space_group_name_H-M   'P 1'
#
loop_
_entity.id
_entity.type
_entity.pdbx_description
1 polymer ?
#
loop_
_entity_poly.entity_id
_entity_poly.type
_entity_poly.pdbx_seq_one_letter_code
_entity_poly.pdbx_strand_id
1 'polypeptide(L)'
;MGLSLLIWLHLVAAVTWIGGTIFLSVVLVPVLKCEPFASQKSLLFRTIARRFRAVVWGAITVLLFTGPPLLHQRGIPITDPSGWPVIVATKLGLVTILLLLTLTHDLILGPRVGRIVQLPPESRTSFDHALVAWSPRVARFSLFLGLVILFAAVKLVRT
;
A
#
# COMPACT_ATOMS: atom_id res chain seq x y z
N MET A 1 22.39 9.65 17.69
CA MET A 1 22.39 8.46 16.81
C MET A 1 21.01 7.79 16.69
N GLY A 2 20.26 7.57 17.78
CA GLY A 2 18.97 6.84 17.73
C GLY A 2 17.85 7.48 16.88
N LEU A 3 17.65 8.80 16.97
CA LEU A 3 16.58 9.50 16.22
C LEU A 3 16.80 9.46 14.71
N SER A 4 18.02 9.73 14.24
CA SER A 4 18.36 9.70 12.82
C SER A 4 18.13 8.31 12.21
N LEU A 5 18.45 7.25 12.95
CA LEU A 5 18.19 5.88 12.53
C LEU A 5 16.69 5.57 12.44
N LEU A 6 15.89 6.01 13.42
CA LEU A 6 14.42 5.85 13.39
C LEU A 6 13.80 6.57 12.20
N ILE A 7 14.21 7.80 11.92
CA ILE A 7 13.76 8.55 10.73
C ILE A 7 14.16 7.81 9.46
N TRP A 8 15.42 7.37 9.37
CA TRP A 8 15.92 6.65 8.21
C TRP A 8 15.12 5.36 7.96
N LEU A 9 14.89 4.54 8.99
CA LEU A 9 14.08 3.33 8.88
C LEU A 9 12.63 3.63 8.46
N HIS A 10 12.00 4.64 9.06
CA HIS A 10 10.65 5.07 8.71
C HIS A 10 10.56 5.51 7.24
N LEU A 11 11.55 6.28 6.75
CA LEU A 11 11.61 6.74 5.38
C LEU A 11 11.87 5.59 4.40
N VAL A 12 12.82 4.70 4.69
CA VAL A 12 13.09 3.53 3.85
C VAL A 12 11.85 2.66 3.72
N ALA A 13 11.12 2.42 4.82
CA ALA A 13 9.88 1.67 4.79
C ALA A 13 8.79 2.37 3.96
N ALA A 14 8.59 3.67 4.15
CA ALA A 14 7.63 4.47 3.38
C ALA A 14 7.94 4.45 1.86
N VAL A 15 9.20 4.70 1.49
CA VAL A 15 9.65 4.72 0.09
C VAL A 15 9.58 3.33 -0.53
N THR A 16 9.92 2.27 0.20
CA THR A 16 9.81 0.89 -0.29
C THR A 16 8.36 0.54 -0.65
N TRP A 17 7.42 0.87 0.25
CA TRP A 17 6.01 0.59 0.03
C TRP A 17 5.45 1.41 -1.14
N ILE A 18 5.66 2.73 -1.13
CA ILE A 18 5.09 3.62 -2.15
C ILE A 18 5.79 3.40 -3.50
N GLY A 19 7.11 3.35 -3.52
CA GLY A 19 7.90 3.11 -4.73
C GLY A 19 7.60 1.77 -5.38
N GLY A 20 7.46 0.70 -4.60
CA GLY A 20 7.06 -0.60 -5.12
C GLY A 20 5.62 -0.60 -5.67
N THR A 21 4.71 0.12 -5.03
CA THR A 21 3.33 0.27 -5.52
C THR A 21 3.27 1.06 -6.84
N ILE A 22 4.11 2.11 -6.97
CA ILE A 22 4.31 2.84 -8.23
C ILE A 22 4.81 1.88 -9.31
N PHE A 23 5.89 1.14 -9.04
CA PHE A 23 6.49 0.22 -9.99
C PHE A 23 5.48 -0.82 -10.48
N LEU A 24 4.75 -1.47 -9.57
CA LEU A 24 3.73 -2.44 -9.93
C LEU A 24 2.64 -1.82 -10.81
N SER A 25 2.16 -0.62 -10.46
CA SER A 25 1.01 0.00 -11.10
C SER A 25 1.32 0.62 -12.46
N VAL A 26 2.50 1.23 -12.59
CA VAL A 26 2.90 2.06 -13.75
C VAL A 26 3.80 1.31 -14.71
N VAL A 27 4.58 0.33 -14.23
CA VAL A 27 5.54 -0.40 -15.06
C VAL A 27 5.10 -1.86 -15.25
N LEU A 28 5.03 -2.64 -14.17
CA LEU A 28 4.82 -4.09 -14.28
C LEU A 28 3.46 -4.44 -14.90
N VAL A 29 2.36 -3.87 -14.36
CA VAL A 29 1.00 -4.19 -14.84
C VAL A 29 0.82 -3.83 -16.31
N PRO A 30 1.25 -2.65 -16.81
CA PRO A 30 1.21 -2.34 -18.24
C PRO A 30 2.03 -3.32 -19.10
N VAL A 31 3.26 -3.64 -18.69
CA VAL A 31 4.12 -4.59 -19.44
C VAL A 31 3.48 -5.96 -19.56
N LEU A 32 2.86 -6.46 -18.48
CA LEU A 32 2.18 -7.77 -18.48
C LEU A 32 0.88 -7.80 -19.29
N LYS A 33 0.35 -6.65 -19.70
CA LYS A 33 -0.81 -6.55 -20.59
C LYS A 33 -0.42 -6.62 -22.06
N CYS A 34 0.85 -6.45 -22.41
CA CYS A 34 1.30 -6.58 -23.80
C CYS A 34 1.26 -8.04 -24.28
N GLU A 35 0.90 -8.24 -25.55
CA GLU A 35 0.74 -9.54 -26.23
C GLU A 35 1.85 -10.58 -26.02
N PRO A 36 3.17 -10.23 -25.94
CA PRO A 36 4.24 -11.23 -25.82
C PRO A 36 4.16 -12.11 -24.57
N PHE A 37 3.41 -11.69 -23.54
CA PHE A 37 3.38 -12.36 -22.23
C PHE A 37 2.02 -13.00 -21.91
N ALA A 38 1.11 -13.12 -22.89
CA ALA A 38 -0.28 -13.50 -22.67
C ALA A 38 -0.49 -14.82 -21.90
N SER A 39 0.36 -15.83 -22.12
CA SER A 39 0.25 -17.17 -21.51
C SER A 39 0.78 -17.25 -20.07
N GLN A 40 1.81 -16.48 -19.72
CA GLN A 40 2.47 -16.56 -18.40
C GLN A 40 2.18 -15.38 -17.47
N LYS A 41 1.55 -14.30 -17.97
CA LYS A 41 1.29 -13.06 -17.21
C LYS A 41 0.66 -13.28 -15.84
N SER A 42 -0.31 -14.21 -15.73
CA SER A 42 -1.04 -14.46 -14.47
C SER A 42 -0.13 -15.08 -13.40
N LEU A 43 0.64 -16.10 -13.77
CA LEU A 43 1.55 -16.79 -12.85
C LEU A 43 2.69 -15.87 -12.41
N LEU A 44 3.28 -15.14 -13.36
CA LEU A 44 4.37 -14.20 -13.09
C LEU A 44 3.89 -13.07 -12.17
N PHE A 45 2.76 -12.43 -12.49
CA PHE A 45 2.17 -11.40 -11.65
C PHE A 45 1.88 -11.90 -10.24
N ARG A 46 1.25 -13.07 -10.11
CA ARG A 46 0.89 -13.65 -8.81
C ARG A 46 2.12 -13.93 -7.95
N THR A 47 3.21 -14.39 -8.57
CA THR A 47 4.47 -14.66 -7.87
C THR A 47 5.12 -13.38 -7.37
N ILE A 48 5.22 -12.36 -8.24
CA ILE A 48 5.77 -11.05 -7.88
C ILE A 48 4.90 -10.38 -6.81
N ALA A 49 3.58 -10.35 -6.99
CA ALA A 49 2.64 -9.73 -6.05
C ALA A 49 2.66 -10.41 -4.68
N ARG A 50 2.85 -11.74 -4.62
CA ARG A 50 3.00 -12.46 -3.34
C ARG A 50 4.29 -12.08 -2.62
N ARG A 51 5.42 -12.00 -3.35
CA ARG A 51 6.70 -11.57 -2.78
C ARG A 51 6.65 -10.10 -2.34
N PHE A 52 6.10 -9.23 -3.17
CA PHE A 52 5.95 -7.81 -2.85
C PHE A 52 5.06 -7.60 -1.63
N ARG A 53 3.97 -8.38 -1.48
CA ARG A 53 3.14 -8.35 -0.26
C ARG A 53 3.97 -8.57 1.00
N ALA A 54 4.85 -9.58 1.04
CA ALA A 54 5.70 -9.80 2.21
C ALA A 54 6.59 -8.58 2.52
N VAL A 55 7.12 -7.92 1.48
CA VAL A 55 7.89 -6.68 1.63
C VAL A 55 7.04 -5.54 2.17
N VAL A 56 5.81 -5.35 1.66
CA VAL A 56 4.86 -4.33 2.13
C VAL A 56 4.50 -4.54 3.60
N TRP A 57 4.23 -5.78 4.01
CA TRP A 57 3.93 -6.09 5.41
C TRP A 57 5.13 -5.85 6.33
N GLY A 58 6.35 -6.13 5.87
CA GLY A 58 7.58 -5.73 6.56
C GLY A 58 7.69 -4.21 6.70
N ALA A 59 7.44 -3.46 5.63
CA ALA A 59 7.45 -2.00 5.65
C ALA A 59 6.37 -1.42 6.58
N ILE A 60 5.15 -1.94 6.55
CA ILE A 60 4.06 -1.56 7.47
C ILE A 60 4.48 -1.76 8.92
N THR A 61 5.07 -2.92 9.22
CA THR A 61 5.58 -3.23 10.56
C THR A 61 6.59 -2.17 11.01
N VAL A 62 7.58 -1.87 10.18
CA VAL A 62 8.58 -0.82 10.48
C VAL A 62 7.91 0.54 10.68
N LEU A 63 6.96 0.94 9.85
CA LEU A 63 6.25 2.22 9.97
C LEU A 63 5.46 2.33 11.27
N LEU A 64 4.77 1.26 11.68
CA LEU A 64 4.00 1.21 12.92
C LEU A 64 4.89 1.25 14.17
N PHE A 65 6.08 0.63 14.12
CA PHE A 65 7.01 0.66 15.25
C PHE A 65 7.84 1.95 15.32
N THR A 66 8.14 2.59 14.19
CA THR A 66 8.93 3.83 14.14
C THR A 66 8.08 5.10 14.29
N GLY A 67 6.81 5.08 13.86
CA GLY A 67 5.92 6.25 13.91
C GLY A 67 5.67 6.81 15.32
N PRO A 68 5.22 6.01 16.30
CA PRO A 68 4.92 6.51 17.64
C PRO A 68 6.13 7.11 18.37
N PRO A 69 7.33 6.48 18.39
CA PRO A 69 8.52 7.11 18.96
C PRO A 69 8.88 8.46 18.33
N LEU A 70 8.69 8.61 17.01
CA LEU A 70 8.92 9.88 16.31
C LEU A 70 7.91 10.97 16.70
N LEU A 71 6.65 10.60 16.97
CA LEU A 71 5.64 11.54 17.49
C LEU A 71 5.95 11.96 18.93
N HIS A 72 6.32 11.00 19.78
CA HIS A 72 6.69 11.26 21.17
C HIS A 72 7.88 12.22 21.28
N GLN A 73 8.90 12.05 20.43
CA GLN A 73 10.06 12.95 20.41
C GLN A 73 9.73 14.38 19.93
N ARG A 74 8.61 14.57 19.23
CA ARG A 74 8.08 15.91 18.90
C ARG A 74 7.14 16.47 19.98
N GLY A 75 6.98 15.79 21.11
CA GLY A 75 6.07 16.21 22.18
C GLY A 75 4.59 16.03 21.85
N ILE A 76 4.24 15.23 20.84
CA ILE A 76 2.85 14.98 20.45
C ILE A 76 2.33 13.78 21.26
N PRO A 77 1.23 13.95 22.03
CA PRO A 77 0.71 12.89 22.89
C PRO A 77 0.06 11.78 22.06
N ILE A 78 0.61 10.56 22.09
CA ILE A 78 0.10 9.44 21.26
C ILE A 78 -1.29 8.96 21.72
N THR A 79 -1.59 9.08 23.02
CA THR A 79 -2.81 8.55 23.64
C THR A 79 -3.99 9.51 23.60
N ASP A 80 -3.76 10.77 23.22
CA ASP A 80 -4.80 11.80 23.16
C ASP A 80 -4.87 12.42 21.76
N PRO A 81 -5.72 11.87 20.87
CA PRO A 81 -5.91 12.40 19.52
C PRO A 81 -6.47 13.83 19.49
N SER A 82 -7.12 14.30 20.57
CA SER A 82 -7.72 15.64 20.61
C SER A 82 -6.66 16.76 20.65
N GLY A 83 -5.47 16.45 21.17
CA GLY A 83 -4.33 17.36 21.21
C GLY A 83 -3.45 17.36 19.97
N TRP A 84 -3.81 16.63 18.91
CA TRP A 84 -2.96 16.52 17.72
C TRP A 84 -3.03 17.76 16.84
N PRO A 85 -1.88 18.28 16.37
CA PRO A 85 -1.87 19.25 15.29
C PRO A 85 -2.63 18.71 14.08
N VAL A 86 -3.42 19.55 13.41
CA VAL A 86 -4.27 19.13 12.27
C VAL A 86 -3.50 18.31 11.24
N ILE A 87 -2.27 18.73 10.92
CA ILE A 87 -1.41 18.05 9.95
C ILE A 87 -1.01 16.62 10.37
N VAL A 88 -0.85 16.37 11.67
CA VAL A 88 -0.55 15.05 12.24
C VAL A 88 -1.82 14.19 12.20
N ALA A 89 -2.95 14.74 12.62
CA ALA A 89 -4.24 14.05 12.57
C ALA A 89 -4.61 13.66 11.13
N THR A 90 -4.46 14.57 10.17
CA THR A 90 -4.67 14.29 8.74
C THR A 90 -3.74 13.19 8.26
N LYS A 91 -2.43 13.28 8.55
CA LYS A 91 -1.47 12.24 8.12
C LYS A 91 -1.83 10.87 8.67
N LEU A 92 -2.14 10.76 9.96
CA LEU A 92 -2.49 9.49 10.61
C LEU A 92 -3.84 8.95 10.11
N GLY A 93 -4.82 9.82 9.85
CA GLY A 93 -6.08 9.44 9.21
C GLY A 93 -5.85 8.85 7.82
N LEU A 94 -5.06 9.51 6.98
CA LEU A 94 -4.71 9.01 5.64
C LEU A 94 -3.96 7.67 5.70
N VAL A 95 -2.99 7.54 6.61
CA VAL A 95 -2.25 6.27 6.83
C VAL A 95 -3.20 5.15 7.27
N THR A 96 -4.15 5.45 8.15
CA THR A 96 -5.16 4.49 8.61
C THR A 96 -6.02 4.02 7.45
N ILE A 97 -6.52 4.94 6.62
CA ILE A 97 -7.28 4.60 5.42
C ILE A 97 -6.43 3.72 4.48
N LEU A 98 -5.16 4.08 4.24
CA LEU A 98 -4.26 3.30 3.39
C LEU A 98 -4.03 1.88 3.93
N LEU A 99 -3.86 1.73 5.24
CA LEU A 99 -3.71 0.43 5.90
C LEU A 99 -4.97 -0.42 5.74
N LEU A 100 -6.17 0.14 5.98
CA LEU A 100 -7.43 -0.57 5.80
C LEU A 100 -7.65 -1.02 4.35
N LEU A 101 -7.31 -0.16 3.39
CA LEU A 101 -7.36 -0.50 1.97
C LEU A 101 -6.40 -1.64 1.63
N THR A 102 -5.19 -1.60 2.18
CA THR A 102 -4.15 -2.61 1.93
C THR A 102 -4.53 -3.95 2.56
N LEU A 103 -5.03 -3.94 3.79
CA LEU A 103 -5.60 -5.11 4.47
C LEU A 103 -6.71 -5.75 3.65
N THR A 104 -7.67 -4.93 3.23
CA THR A 104 -8.82 -5.37 2.42
C THR A 104 -8.36 -5.94 1.09
N HIS A 105 -7.44 -5.25 0.41
CA HIS A 105 -6.88 -5.69 -0.86
C HIS A 105 -6.13 -7.02 -0.73
N ASP A 106 -5.25 -7.16 0.24
CA ASP A 106 -4.34 -8.29 0.34
C ASP A 106 -5.00 -9.54 0.94
N LEU A 107 -5.88 -9.36 1.94
CA LEU A 107 -6.50 -10.46 2.67
C LEU A 107 -7.84 -10.89 2.06
N ILE A 108 -8.58 -9.97 1.43
CA ILE A 108 -9.93 -10.26 0.92
C ILE A 108 -9.91 -10.35 -0.61
N LEU A 109 -9.49 -9.29 -1.31
CA LEU A 109 -9.51 -9.27 -2.78
C LEU A 109 -8.49 -10.26 -3.38
N GLY A 110 -7.28 -10.34 -2.83
CA GLY A 110 -6.23 -11.23 -3.30
C GLY A 110 -6.65 -12.71 -3.39
N PRO A 111 -7.15 -13.33 -2.29
CA PRO A 111 -7.62 -14.70 -2.32
C PRO A 111 -8.86 -14.91 -3.20
N ARG A 112 -9.82 -13.96 -3.20
CA ARG A 112 -11.03 -14.05 -4.02
C ARG A 112 -10.74 -14.03 -5.52
N VAL A 113 -9.97 -13.05 -5.97
CA VAL A 113 -9.54 -12.96 -7.39
C VAL A 113 -8.72 -14.20 -7.78
N GLY A 114 -7.85 -14.68 -6.88
CA GLY A 114 -7.07 -15.88 -7.10
C GLY A 114 -7.89 -17.16 -7.28
N ARG A 115 -9.07 -17.27 -6.63
CA ARG A 115 -10.02 -18.38 -6.83
C ARG A 115 -10.78 -18.22 -8.15
N ILE A 116 -11.30 -17.03 -8.42
CA ILE A 116 -12.09 -16.74 -9.64
C ILE A 116 -11.28 -17.02 -10.91
N VAL A 117 -10.00 -16.64 -10.93
CA VAL A 117 -9.12 -16.85 -12.09
C VAL A 117 -8.86 -18.34 -12.37
N GLN A 118 -9.00 -19.22 -11.37
CA GLN A 118 -8.86 -20.67 -11.54
C GLN A 118 -10.15 -21.35 -12.00
N LEU A 119 -11.31 -20.68 -11.90
CA LEU A 119 -12.57 -21.22 -12.39
C LEU A 119 -12.60 -21.22 -13.94
N PRO A 120 -13.16 -22.27 -14.58
CA PRO A 120 -13.42 -22.29 -16.01
C PRO A 120 -14.19 -21.03 -16.45
N PRO A 121 -13.84 -20.40 -17.59
CA PRO A 121 -14.49 -19.16 -18.04
C PRO A 121 -16.02 -19.23 -18.06
N GLU A 122 -16.57 -20.40 -18.37
CA GLU A 122 -18.01 -20.67 -18.52
C GLU A 122 -18.77 -20.73 -17.19
N SER A 123 -18.05 -20.86 -16.07
CA SER A 123 -18.63 -20.91 -14.72
C SER A 123 -18.60 -19.58 -13.97
N ARG A 124 -18.08 -18.51 -14.61
CA ARG A 124 -17.88 -17.19 -13.99
C ARG A 124 -19.15 -16.35 -14.10
N THR A 125 -19.56 -15.74 -12.99
CA THR A 125 -20.70 -14.81 -12.99
C THR A 125 -20.27 -13.42 -13.51
N SER A 126 -21.24 -12.60 -13.95
CA SER A 126 -20.98 -11.20 -14.33
C SER A 126 -20.35 -10.39 -13.19
N PHE A 127 -20.64 -10.75 -11.94
CA PHE A 127 -20.05 -10.14 -10.75
C PHE A 127 -18.56 -10.48 -10.60
N ASP A 128 -18.16 -11.71 -10.94
CA ASP A 128 -16.76 -12.14 -10.91
C ASP A 128 -15.90 -11.38 -11.92
N HIS A 129 -16.42 -11.15 -13.12
CA HIS A 129 -15.77 -10.32 -14.13
C HIS A 129 -15.60 -8.88 -13.66
N ALA A 130 -16.63 -8.30 -13.05
CA ALA A 130 -16.57 -6.95 -12.49
C ALA A 130 -15.52 -6.85 -11.36
N LEU A 131 -15.45 -7.83 -10.46
CA LEU A 131 -14.51 -7.85 -9.34
C LEU A 131 -13.05 -7.93 -9.81
N VAL A 132 -12.76 -8.78 -10.81
CA VAL A 132 -11.42 -8.88 -11.43
C VAL A 132 -11.05 -7.57 -12.13
N ALA A 133 -12.00 -6.92 -12.82
CA ALA A 133 -11.77 -5.65 -13.50
C ALA A 133 -11.60 -4.46 -12.52
N TRP A 134 -12.21 -4.52 -11.34
CA TRP A 134 -12.13 -3.47 -10.31
C TRP A 134 -10.87 -3.57 -9.44
N SER A 135 -10.31 -4.77 -9.25
CA SER A 135 -9.11 -4.98 -8.41
C SER A 135 -7.93 -4.03 -8.72
N PRO A 136 -7.57 -3.74 -9.99
CA PRO A 136 -6.50 -2.79 -10.31
C PRO A 136 -6.80 -1.34 -9.90
N ARG A 137 -8.08 -0.95 -9.80
CA ARG A 137 -8.47 0.41 -9.39
C ARG A 137 -8.17 0.65 -7.91
N VAL A 138 -8.37 -0.37 -7.07
CA VAL A 138 -8.06 -0.31 -5.63
C VAL A 138 -6.56 -0.07 -5.41
N ALA A 139 -5.70 -0.76 -6.16
CA ALA A 139 -4.25 -0.56 -6.11
C ALA A 139 -3.85 0.87 -6.53
N ARG A 140 -4.44 1.38 -7.61
CA ARG A 140 -4.18 2.76 -8.09
C ARG A 140 -4.66 3.83 -7.11
N PHE A 141 -5.81 3.62 -6.48
CA PHE A 141 -6.31 4.54 -5.46
C PHE A 141 -5.43 4.52 -4.19
N SER A 142 -4.95 3.34 -3.80
CA SER A 142 -3.97 3.20 -2.70
C SER A 142 -2.66 3.92 -3.02
N LEU A 143 -2.21 3.86 -4.28
CA LEU A 143 -1.05 4.62 -4.74
C LEU A 143 -1.28 6.13 -4.62
N PHE A 144 -2.41 6.63 -5.10
CA PHE A 144 -2.76 8.06 -4.99
C PHE A 144 -2.73 8.50 -3.53
N LEU A 145 -3.33 7.73 -2.62
CA LEU A 145 -3.34 8.02 -1.19
C LEU A 145 -1.92 8.05 -0.60
N GLY A 146 -1.05 7.11 -0.99
CA GLY A 146 0.36 7.09 -0.61
C GLY A 146 1.11 8.36 -1.02
N LEU A 147 0.87 8.86 -2.23
CA LEU A 147 1.47 10.12 -2.70
C LEU A 147 0.98 11.34 -1.90
N VAL A 148 -0.31 11.38 -1.58
CA VAL A 148 -0.89 12.44 -0.71
C VAL A 148 -0.27 12.39 0.69
N ILE A 149 -0.04 11.20 1.25
CA ILE A 149 0.63 11.03 2.56
C ILE A 149 2.06 11.57 2.51
N LEU A 150 2.83 11.28 1.45
CA LEU A 150 4.18 11.83 1.30
C LEU A 150 4.16 13.36 1.20
N PHE A 151 3.22 13.91 0.44
CA PHE A 151 3.08 15.36 0.33
C PHE A 151 2.74 16.01 1.68
N ALA A 152 1.83 15.41 2.44
CA ALA A 152 1.52 15.84 3.82
C ALA A 152 2.76 15.75 4.73
N ALA A 153 3.58 14.71 4.58
CA ALA A 153 4.83 14.57 5.33
C ALA A 153 5.84 15.68 5.01
N VAL A 154 5.96 16.09 3.75
CA VAL A 154 6.82 17.23 3.36
C VAL A 154 6.33 18.53 3.99
N LYS A 155 5.01 18.77 3.98
CA LYS A 155 4.41 19.96 4.62
C LYS A 155 4.72 19.98 6.12
N LEU A 156 4.63 18.85 6.81
CA LEU A 156 4.93 18.72 8.25
C LEU A 156 6.39 19.00 8.62
N VAL A 157 7.33 18.85 7.69
CA VAL A 157 8.75 19.17 7.92
C VAL A 157 9.02 20.66 7.75
N ARG A 158 8.19 21.36 6.97
CA ARG A 158 8.36 22.79 6.65
C ARG A 158 7.57 23.73 7.56
N THR A 159 6.81 23.19 8.51
CA THR A 159 6.05 23.92 9.54
C THR A 159 6.75 23.77 10.88
#